data_AF-A0A960YAG8-F1
#
_entry.id   AF-A0A960YAG8-F1
#
_cell.length_a   1.000
_cell.length_b   1.000
_cell.length_c   1.000
_cell.angle_alpha   90.00
_cell.angle_beta   90.00
_cell.angle_gamma   90.00
#
_symmetry.space_group_name_H-M   'P 1'
#
loop_
_entity.id
_entity.type
_entity.pdbx_description
1 polymer ?
#
loop_
_entity_poly.entity_id
_entity_poly.type
_entity_poly.pdbx_seq_one_letter_code
_entity_poly.pdbx_strand_id
1 'polypeptide(L)'
;MNTHRGHIAPCLALRLALRLALRSAAAVVVAVVLVGASASASRAAWVDPALERQLETAEQTAAADAAMIDGVVRLGDRADVAAIVARADREGWSLARRHREVVAALQDHAESSQASLRTRLHSARNGGLVDASHGYWIDNAMSMRATASFWREMAGRGDVAAVYAATTPRVDVFAESDEGAPPPLAAATEANIDVTGAPTLWKLGIDGSDTLAAFQGSGADVNHPAFGIRYRGL
;
A
#
# COMPACT_ATOMS: atom_id res chain seq x y z
N MET A 1 26.05 72.52 -61.50
CA MET A 1 25.17 73.70 -61.35
C MET A 1 24.70 73.69 -59.89
N ASN A 2 25.37 74.42 -58.98
CA ASN A 2 25.12 75.84 -58.67
C ASN A 2 23.61 76.08 -58.46
N THR A 3 23.08 76.41 -57.29
CA THR A 3 23.54 77.41 -56.28
C THR A 3 22.79 77.18 -54.95
N HIS A 4 23.49 77.19 -53.79
CA HIS A 4 23.45 78.24 -52.73
C HIS A 4 22.05 78.61 -52.20
N ARG A 5 21.76 78.81 -50.90
CA ARG A 5 22.47 79.34 -49.73
C ARG A 5 21.50 79.11 -48.54
N GLY A 6 21.95 78.78 -47.33
CA GLY A 6 22.37 79.74 -46.30
C GLY A 6 22.05 79.10 -44.94
N HIS A 7 23.00 78.97 -44.02
CA HIS A 7 23.59 79.97 -43.12
C HIS A 7 22.89 80.05 -41.75
N ILE A 8 23.75 79.98 -40.71
CA ILE A 8 23.60 80.54 -39.36
C ILE A 8 23.05 79.59 -38.28
N ALA A 9 23.98 78.94 -37.57
CA ALA A 9 23.90 78.65 -36.12
C ALA A 9 23.92 79.98 -35.32
N PRO A 10 23.86 80.09 -33.97
CA PRO A 10 23.96 79.08 -32.91
C PRO A 10 23.09 79.43 -31.67
N CYS A 11 23.46 78.91 -30.49
CA CYS A 11 23.30 79.57 -29.17
C CYS A 11 21.87 79.63 -28.57
N LEU A 12 21.64 79.52 -27.27
CA LEU A 12 22.48 79.53 -26.09
C LEU A 12 21.59 79.07 -24.93
N ALA A 13 22.25 78.53 -23.91
CA ALA A 13 21.96 78.78 -22.49
C ALA A 13 20.60 78.33 -21.91
N LEU A 14 20.57 77.28 -21.07
CA LEU A 14 21.04 77.25 -19.67
C LEU A 14 19.96 77.74 -18.69
N ARG A 15 19.81 76.95 -17.61
CA ARG A 15 19.10 77.20 -16.32
C ARG A 15 17.68 76.60 -16.29
N LEU A 16 17.21 75.94 -15.24
CA LEU A 16 17.72 75.45 -13.96
C LEU A 16 16.49 74.77 -13.31
N ALA A 17 16.71 73.80 -12.42
CA ALA A 17 15.75 73.32 -11.41
C ALA A 17 14.59 72.36 -11.84
N LEU A 18 14.84 71.06 -11.63
CA LEU A 18 14.16 70.25 -10.61
C LEU A 18 12.61 70.32 -10.56
N ARG A 19 11.92 69.28 -11.06
CA ARG A 19 11.01 68.39 -10.29
C ARG A 19 10.15 67.51 -11.21
N LEU A 20 10.35 66.21 -11.00
CA LEU A 20 9.35 65.15 -10.84
C LEU A 20 8.39 64.79 -11.99
N ALA A 21 8.47 63.49 -12.32
CA ALA A 21 7.35 62.54 -12.32
C ALA A 21 6.61 62.21 -13.63
N LEU A 22 6.64 60.89 -13.94
CA LEU A 22 5.62 60.07 -14.60
C LEU A 22 5.45 60.30 -16.13
N ARG A 23 5.30 59.32 -17.02
CA ARG A 23 5.13 57.86 -16.98
C ARG A 23 5.26 57.40 -18.44
N SER A 24 6.25 56.58 -18.77
CA SER A 24 6.24 55.80 -20.02
C SER A 24 6.02 54.35 -19.65
N ALA A 25 4.80 53.86 -19.86
CA ALA A 25 4.43 52.47 -19.64
C ALA A 25 5.02 51.62 -20.78
N ALA A 26 6.11 50.90 -20.48
CA ALA A 26 6.55 49.75 -21.27
C ALA A 26 6.01 48.50 -20.57
N ALA A 27 5.03 47.84 -21.18
CA ALA A 27 4.49 46.58 -20.71
C ALA A 27 5.54 45.47 -20.89
N VAL A 28 6.09 44.98 -19.78
CA VAL A 28 6.85 43.72 -19.74
C VAL A 28 5.85 42.61 -19.48
N VAL A 29 5.58 41.77 -20.49
CA VAL A 29 4.82 40.54 -20.34
C VAL A 29 5.75 39.49 -19.73
N VAL A 30 5.66 39.29 -18.42
CA VAL A 30 6.27 38.13 -17.74
C VAL A 30 5.34 36.94 -17.96
N ALA A 31 5.73 36.04 -18.85
CA ALA A 31 5.10 34.73 -18.97
C ALA A 31 5.48 33.89 -17.74
N VAL A 32 4.63 33.92 -16.72
CA VAL A 32 4.70 32.96 -15.61
C VAL A 32 4.28 31.61 -16.15
N VAL A 33 5.25 30.74 -16.41
CA VAL A 33 4.98 29.31 -16.63
C VAL A 33 4.56 28.74 -15.28
N LEU A 34 3.25 28.69 -15.03
CA LEU A 34 2.66 27.92 -13.96
C LEU A 34 2.86 26.43 -14.29
N VAL A 35 4.02 25.88 -13.90
CA VAL A 35 4.15 24.44 -13.70
C VAL A 35 3.13 24.10 -12.62
N GLY A 36 2.03 23.47 -13.04
CA GLY A 36 1.03 22.94 -12.12
C GLY A 36 1.68 21.87 -11.26
N ALA A 37 2.26 22.28 -10.13
CA ALA A 37 2.48 21.38 -9.03
C ALA A 37 1.08 20.93 -8.58
N SER A 38 0.67 19.75 -9.01
CA SER A 38 -0.40 19.03 -8.35
C SER A 38 0.05 18.86 -6.90
N ALA A 39 -0.34 19.80 -6.05
CA ALA A 39 -0.22 19.66 -4.62
C ALA A 39 -1.18 18.53 -4.26
N SER A 40 -0.67 17.29 -4.29
CA SER A 40 -1.30 16.19 -3.60
C SER A 40 -1.48 16.68 -2.16
N ALA A 41 -2.72 16.97 -1.78
CA ALA A 41 -3.02 17.23 -0.38
C ALA A 41 -2.51 16.01 0.38
N SER A 42 -1.38 16.16 1.08
CA SER A 42 -0.80 15.09 1.87
C SER A 42 -1.77 14.84 3.01
N ARG A 43 -2.72 13.93 2.78
CA ARG A 43 -3.54 13.42 3.86
C ARG A 43 -2.58 12.67 4.77
N ALA A 44 -2.46 13.11 6.01
CA ALA A 44 -1.69 12.37 7.00
C ALA A 44 -2.18 10.92 7.01
N ALA A 45 -1.24 9.97 7.07
CA ALA A 45 -1.59 8.57 7.16
C ALA A 45 -2.49 8.34 8.38
N TRP A 46 -3.43 7.42 8.26
CA TRP A 46 -4.15 6.94 9.44
C TRP A 46 -3.18 6.10 10.29
N VAL A 47 -3.06 6.43 11.58
CA VAL A 47 -2.23 5.68 12.51
C VAL A 47 -3.13 4.82 13.40
N ASP A 48 -2.86 3.52 13.42
CA ASP A 48 -3.54 2.60 14.33
C ASP A 48 -3.32 3.03 15.79
N PRO A 49 -4.39 3.20 16.59
CA PRO A 49 -4.26 3.52 18.01
C PRO A 49 -3.37 2.54 18.80
N ALA A 50 -3.31 1.27 18.40
CA ALA A 50 -2.39 0.32 19.04
C ALA A 50 -0.93 0.63 18.73
N LEU A 51 -0.63 1.01 17.48
CA LEU A 51 0.71 1.43 17.09
C LEU A 51 1.09 2.73 17.77
N GLU A 52 0.19 3.72 17.78
CA GLU A 52 0.44 5.01 18.45
C GLU A 52 0.85 4.82 19.92
N ARG A 53 0.15 3.96 20.67
CA ARG A 53 0.54 3.64 22.05
C ARG A 53 1.91 2.99 22.16
N GLN A 54 2.28 2.12 21.22
CA GLN A 54 3.61 1.50 21.19
C GLN A 54 4.70 2.55 20.91
N LEU A 55 4.43 3.49 20.00
CA LEU A 55 5.35 4.59 19.68
C LEU A 55 5.53 5.52 20.88
N GLU A 56 4.44 5.97 21.51
CA GLU A 56 4.48 6.83 22.71
C GLU A 56 5.25 6.15 23.85
N THR A 57 5.03 4.85 24.07
CA THR A 57 5.73 4.08 25.11
C THR A 57 7.22 3.99 24.80
N ALA A 58 7.59 3.70 23.55
CA ALA A 58 8.99 3.62 23.13
C ALA A 58 9.69 4.97 23.30
N GLU A 59 9.07 6.06 22.85
CA GLU A 59 9.58 7.44 22.94
C GLU A 59 9.82 7.91 24.38
N GLN A 60 9.04 7.41 25.35
CA GLN A 60 9.18 7.75 26.77
C GLN A 60 10.32 6.98 27.47
N THR A 61 10.82 5.91 26.87
CA THR A 61 11.95 5.16 27.43
C THR A 61 13.28 5.71 26.92
N ALA A 62 14.32 5.71 27.77
CA ALA A 62 15.67 6.12 27.37
C ALA A 62 16.31 5.27 26.23
N ALA A 63 15.59 4.26 25.75
CA ALA A 63 15.94 3.37 24.65
C ALA A 63 15.06 3.60 23.40
N ALA A 64 14.43 4.77 23.25
CA ALA A 64 13.51 5.10 22.15
C ALA A 64 14.05 4.75 20.75
N ASP A 65 15.36 4.99 20.52
CA ASP A 65 16.00 4.71 19.23
C ASP A 65 16.44 3.25 19.06
N ALA A 66 16.34 2.41 20.10
CA ALA A 66 16.67 0.98 20.07
C ALA A 66 15.43 0.07 20.10
N ALA A 67 14.27 0.57 20.53
CA ALA A 67 13.05 -0.20 20.57
C ALA A 67 12.52 -0.47 19.16
N MET A 68 12.50 -1.75 18.78
CA MET A 68 12.01 -2.21 17.48
C MET A 68 10.55 -2.65 17.59
N ILE A 69 9.71 -2.10 16.73
CA ILE A 69 8.26 -2.32 16.71
C ILE A 69 7.89 -2.99 15.39
N ASP A 70 7.19 -4.12 15.50
CA ASP A 70 6.62 -4.83 14.36
C ASP A 70 5.30 -4.18 13.94
N GLY A 71 5.14 -3.98 12.64
CA GLY A 71 3.93 -3.36 12.08
C GLY A 71 3.82 -3.50 10.58
N VAL A 72 2.77 -2.91 10.04
CA VAL A 72 2.47 -2.90 8.59
C VAL A 72 2.21 -1.47 8.14
N VAL A 73 2.85 -1.06 7.04
CA VAL A 73 2.50 0.15 6.30
C VAL A 73 1.69 -0.22 5.07
N ARG A 74 0.62 0.52 4.81
CA ARG A 74 -0.20 0.39 3.60
C ARG A 74 -0.11 1.66 2.75
N LEU A 75 0.25 1.49 1.48
CA LEU A 75 0.30 2.59 0.53
C LEU A 75 -1.11 2.99 0.07
N GLY A 76 -1.27 4.26 -0.29
CA GLY A 76 -2.56 4.79 -0.74
C GLY A 76 -2.91 4.44 -2.18
N ASP A 77 -1.91 4.24 -3.02
CA ASP A 77 -2.10 3.89 -4.42
C ASP A 77 -2.47 2.40 -4.57
N ARG A 78 -3.45 2.08 -5.42
CA ARG A 78 -3.98 0.72 -5.58
C ARG A 78 -4.24 0.40 -7.04
N ALA A 79 -4.01 -0.85 -7.43
CA ALA A 79 -4.41 -1.34 -8.74
C ALA A 79 -5.93 -1.23 -8.92
N ASP A 80 -6.37 -0.80 -10.10
CA ASP A 80 -7.80 -0.70 -10.44
C ASP A 80 -8.37 -2.08 -10.82
N VAL A 81 -8.56 -2.93 -9.82
CA VAL A 81 -9.15 -4.26 -9.99
C VAL A 81 -10.56 -4.17 -10.56
N ALA A 82 -11.31 -3.12 -10.25
CA ALA A 82 -12.67 -2.93 -10.77
C ALA A 82 -12.67 -2.75 -12.29
N ALA A 83 -11.73 -1.95 -12.84
CA ALA A 83 -11.57 -1.82 -14.29
C ALA A 83 -11.19 -3.15 -14.96
N ILE A 84 -10.32 -3.95 -14.32
CA ILE A 84 -9.93 -5.28 -14.83
C ILE A 84 -11.14 -6.22 -14.86
N VAL A 85 -11.92 -6.26 -13.77
CA VAL A 85 -13.14 -7.09 -13.69
C VAL A 85 -14.17 -6.64 -14.73
N ALA A 86 -14.43 -5.34 -14.84
CA ALA A 86 -15.37 -4.81 -15.81
C ALA A 86 -14.95 -5.14 -17.25
N ARG A 87 -13.63 -5.11 -17.55
CA ARG A 87 -13.10 -5.56 -18.83
C ARG A 87 -13.29 -7.06 -19.04
N ALA A 88 -13.01 -7.87 -18.01
CA ALA A 88 -13.17 -9.31 -18.04
C ALA A 88 -14.61 -9.73 -18.32
N ASP A 89 -15.59 -9.02 -17.75
CA ASP A 89 -17.02 -9.26 -17.99
C ASP A 89 -17.40 -8.90 -19.43
N ARG A 90 -16.98 -7.73 -19.93
CA ARG A 90 -17.27 -7.31 -21.32
C ARG A 90 -16.66 -8.24 -22.37
N GLU A 91 -15.47 -8.77 -22.11
CA GLU A 91 -14.75 -9.66 -23.03
C GLU A 91 -15.03 -11.15 -22.79
N GLY A 92 -15.89 -11.50 -21.82
CA GLY A 92 -16.26 -12.89 -21.55
C GLY A 92 -15.09 -13.78 -21.10
N TRP A 93 -14.18 -13.27 -20.27
CA TRP A 93 -13.01 -14.02 -19.82
C TRP A 93 -13.39 -15.24 -18.97
N SER A 94 -12.66 -16.33 -19.14
CA SER A 94 -12.71 -17.46 -18.20
C SER A 94 -12.18 -17.04 -16.82
N LEU A 95 -12.62 -17.75 -15.77
CA LEU A 95 -12.14 -17.52 -14.40
C LEU A 95 -10.62 -17.65 -14.29
N ALA A 96 -10.03 -18.62 -14.98
CA ALA A 96 -8.58 -18.82 -14.99
C ALA A 96 -7.83 -17.63 -15.59
N ARG A 97 -8.34 -17.05 -16.69
CA ARG A 97 -7.73 -15.84 -17.27
C ARG A 97 -7.90 -14.65 -16.33
N ARG A 98 -9.11 -14.41 -15.84
CA ARG A 98 -9.41 -13.34 -14.87
C ARG A 98 -8.49 -13.38 -13.67
N HIS A 99 -8.30 -14.56 -13.08
CA HIS A 99 -7.39 -14.76 -11.95
C HIS A 99 -5.96 -14.34 -12.30
N ARG A 100 -5.39 -14.83 -13.41
CA ARG A 100 -4.02 -14.50 -13.83
C ARG A 100 -3.83 -13.00 -14.05
N GLU A 101 -4.77 -12.35 -14.72
CA GLU A 101 -4.69 -10.92 -15.05
C GLU A 101 -4.80 -10.03 -13.80
N VAL A 102 -5.66 -10.40 -12.85
CA VAL A 102 -5.76 -9.68 -11.56
C VAL A 102 -4.49 -9.87 -10.73
N VAL A 103 -3.94 -11.09 -10.66
CA VAL A 103 -2.70 -11.36 -9.93
C VAL A 103 -1.54 -10.58 -10.54
N ALA A 104 -1.36 -10.64 -11.86
CA ALA A 104 -0.31 -9.90 -12.56
C ALA A 104 -0.43 -8.39 -12.30
N ALA A 105 -1.62 -7.81 -12.47
CA ALA A 105 -1.82 -6.39 -12.25
C ALA A 105 -1.52 -5.95 -10.80
N LEU A 106 -1.89 -6.75 -9.80
CA LEU A 106 -1.58 -6.43 -8.40
C LEU A 106 -0.07 -6.55 -8.12
N GLN A 107 0.59 -7.57 -8.67
CA GLN A 107 2.04 -7.75 -8.52
C GLN A 107 2.84 -6.63 -9.21
N ASP A 108 2.51 -6.32 -10.46
CA ASP A 108 3.15 -5.24 -11.22
C ASP A 108 2.96 -3.89 -10.53
N HIS A 109 1.73 -3.61 -10.06
CA HIS A 109 1.42 -2.39 -9.34
C HIS A 109 2.19 -2.27 -8.03
N ALA A 110 2.27 -3.34 -7.24
CA ALA A 110 3.05 -3.37 -6.01
C ALA A 110 4.55 -3.21 -6.31
N GLU A 111 5.07 -3.84 -7.36
CA GLU A 111 6.47 -3.71 -7.75
C GLU A 111 6.84 -2.26 -8.08
N SER A 112 6.02 -1.56 -8.86
CA SER A 112 6.26 -0.16 -9.21
C SER A 112 6.01 0.79 -8.03
N SER A 113 4.86 0.68 -7.36
CA SER A 113 4.45 1.64 -6.32
C SER A 113 5.27 1.52 -5.03
N GLN A 114 5.75 0.32 -4.69
CA GLN A 114 6.59 0.12 -3.51
C GLN A 114 8.08 0.44 -3.75
N ALA A 115 8.50 0.75 -4.98
CA ALA A 115 9.92 0.92 -5.31
C ALA A 115 10.62 1.98 -4.45
N SER A 116 9.99 3.15 -4.27
CA SER A 116 10.58 4.25 -3.48
C SER A 116 10.72 3.86 -2.01
N LEU A 117 9.73 3.16 -1.45
CA LEU A 117 9.73 2.69 -0.07
C LEU A 117 10.75 1.57 0.14
N ARG A 118 10.88 0.62 -0.80
CA ARG A 118 11.93 -0.41 -0.77
C ARG A 118 13.32 0.20 -0.72
N THR A 119 13.59 1.21 -1.55
CA THR A 119 14.88 1.94 -1.49
C THR A 119 15.09 2.60 -0.14
N ARG A 120 14.06 3.27 0.41
CA ARG A 120 14.15 3.90 1.73
C ARG A 120 14.39 2.91 2.86
N LEU A 121 13.72 1.76 2.85
CA LEU A 121 13.88 0.65 3.80
C LEU A 121 15.29 0.07 3.74
N HIS A 122 15.85 -0.09 2.54
CA HIS A 122 17.24 -0.54 2.39
C HIS A 122 18.23 0.42 3.04
N SER A 123 18.10 1.73 2.81
CA SER A 123 18.93 2.75 3.48
C SER A 123 18.69 2.78 4.99
N ALA A 124 17.45 2.61 5.45
CA ALA A 124 17.09 2.59 6.87
C ALA A 124 17.75 1.42 7.61
N ARG A 125 17.82 0.26 6.95
CA ARG A 125 18.47 -0.94 7.49
C ARG A 125 19.96 -0.74 7.71
N ASN A 126 20.64 -0.08 6.77
CA ASN A 126 22.06 0.25 6.94
C ASN A 126 22.31 1.27 8.08
N GLY A 127 21.30 2.07 8.42
CA GLY A 127 21.31 3.02 9.54
C GLY A 127 20.80 2.46 10.86
N GLY A 128 20.43 1.16 10.94
CA GLY A 128 19.91 0.54 12.16
C GLY A 128 18.48 0.95 12.54
N LEU A 129 17.73 1.57 11.63
CA LEU A 129 16.34 2.00 11.88
C LEU A 129 15.30 0.93 11.55
N VAL A 130 15.69 -0.09 10.77
CA VAL A 130 14.83 -1.19 10.30
C VAL A 130 15.62 -2.48 10.33
N ASP A 131 15.12 -3.50 11.02
CA ASP A 131 15.78 -4.81 11.11
C ASP A 131 15.34 -5.74 9.97
N ALA A 132 14.04 -5.75 9.70
CA ALA A 132 13.40 -6.65 8.75
C ALA A 132 12.25 -5.93 8.04
N SER A 133 12.00 -6.31 6.79
CA SER A 133 10.82 -5.86 6.04
C SER A 133 10.41 -6.90 5.01
N HIS A 134 9.11 -6.95 4.69
CA HIS A 134 8.54 -7.83 3.68
C HIS A 134 7.41 -7.12 2.93
N GLY A 135 7.35 -7.25 1.60
CA GLY A 135 6.34 -6.63 0.77
C GLY A 135 5.16 -7.57 0.48
N TYR A 136 3.95 -7.02 0.49
CA TYR A 136 2.70 -7.70 0.13
C TYR A 136 2.03 -6.96 -1.04
N TRP A 137 1.61 -7.71 -2.05
CA TRP A 137 1.10 -7.13 -3.30
C TRP A 137 -0.43 -6.99 -3.33
N ILE A 138 -1.17 -7.82 -2.60
CA ILE A 138 -2.65 -7.81 -2.64
C ILE A 138 -3.23 -6.47 -2.16
N ASP A 139 -2.74 -5.95 -1.02
CA ASP A 139 -3.25 -4.71 -0.42
C ASP A 139 -2.30 -3.52 -0.58
N ASN A 140 -1.26 -3.69 -1.41
CA ASN A 140 -0.14 -2.76 -1.55
C ASN A 140 0.46 -2.31 -0.21
N ALA A 141 0.99 -3.27 0.53
CA ALA A 141 1.47 -3.07 1.90
C ALA A 141 2.86 -3.64 2.11
N MET A 142 3.55 -3.21 3.17
CA MET A 142 4.82 -3.79 3.59
C MET A 142 4.82 -3.97 5.12
N SER A 143 5.19 -5.15 5.61
CA SER A 143 5.51 -5.31 7.03
C SER A 143 6.95 -4.90 7.27
N MET A 144 7.23 -4.41 8.48
CA MET A 144 8.58 -4.14 8.93
C MET A 144 8.69 -4.22 10.44
N ARG A 145 9.92 -4.46 10.88
CA ARG A 145 10.38 -4.26 12.25
C ARG A 145 11.27 -3.03 12.25
N ALA A 146 10.82 -1.96 12.88
CA ALA A 146 11.46 -0.66 12.77
C ALA A 146 11.40 0.15 14.08
N THR A 147 12.26 1.15 14.21
CA THR A 147 12.27 2.07 15.34
C THR A 147 11.03 2.96 15.35
N ALA A 148 10.70 3.53 16.51
CA ALA A 148 9.58 4.47 16.63
C ALA A 148 9.74 5.68 15.69
N SER A 149 10.96 6.22 15.58
CA SER A 149 11.28 7.33 14.68
C SER A 149 11.02 7.00 13.21
N PHE A 150 11.30 5.77 12.77
CA PHE A 150 11.02 5.34 11.41
C PHE A 150 9.52 5.17 11.15
N TRP A 151 8.76 4.67 12.12
CA TRP A 151 7.29 4.61 12.02
C TRP A 151 6.64 5.99 11.93
N ARG A 152 7.14 6.98 12.69
CA ARG A 152 6.73 8.38 12.56
C ARG A 152 7.02 8.94 11.17
N GLU A 153 8.19 8.63 10.61
CA GLU A 153 8.51 8.98 9.22
C GLU A 153 7.49 8.35 8.25
N MET A 154 7.18 7.06 8.39
CA MET A 154 6.22 6.38 7.52
C MET A 154 4.82 7.02 7.60
N ALA A 155 4.36 7.37 8.80
CA ALA A 155 3.08 8.04 8.99
C ALA A 155 3.03 9.45 8.35
N GLY A 156 4.19 10.10 8.19
CA GLY A 156 4.31 11.41 7.56
C GLY A 156 4.47 11.39 6.03
N ARG A 157 4.66 10.21 5.42
CA ARG A 157 4.83 10.10 3.96
C ARG A 157 3.51 10.33 3.22
N GLY A 158 3.56 11.11 2.14
CA GLY A 158 2.38 11.44 1.33
C GLY A 158 1.82 10.28 0.49
N ASP A 159 2.57 9.19 0.31
CA ASP A 159 2.13 7.97 -0.40
C ASP A 159 1.60 6.88 0.55
N VAL A 160 1.67 7.09 1.86
CA VAL A 160 1.18 6.16 2.89
C VAL A 160 -0.24 6.49 3.27
N ALA A 161 -1.14 5.52 3.16
CA ALA A 161 -2.52 5.67 3.61
C ALA A 161 -2.70 5.32 5.08
N ALA A 162 -1.97 4.31 5.57
CA ALA A 162 -2.11 3.85 6.94
C ALA A 162 -0.87 3.12 7.47
N VAL A 163 -0.68 3.15 8.78
CA VAL A 163 0.27 2.33 9.53
C VAL A 163 -0.45 1.57 10.65
N TYR A 164 -0.13 0.29 10.80
CA TYR A 164 -0.80 -0.65 11.69
C TYR A 164 0.20 -1.30 12.64
N ALA A 165 -0.23 -1.56 13.87
CA ALA A 165 0.54 -2.42 14.77
C ALA A 165 0.45 -3.87 14.27
N ALA A 166 1.53 -4.62 14.45
CA ALA A 166 1.42 -6.07 14.36
C ALA A 166 0.55 -6.57 15.52
N THR A 167 -0.53 -7.29 15.19
CA THR A 167 -1.35 -7.97 16.18
C THR A 167 -1.06 -9.46 16.11
N THR A 168 -0.74 -10.06 17.26
CA THR A 168 -0.72 -11.52 17.40
C THR A 168 -2.09 -11.96 17.88
N PRO A 169 -2.92 -12.60 17.04
CA PRO A 169 -4.22 -13.08 17.50
C PRO A 169 -4.01 -14.12 18.61
N ARG A 170 -4.80 -14.02 19.68
CA ARG A 170 -4.88 -15.08 20.68
C ARG A 170 -5.71 -16.21 20.09
N VAL A 171 -5.15 -17.40 20.05
CA VAL A 171 -5.86 -18.62 19.70
C VAL A 171 -6.24 -19.30 21.00
N ASP A 172 -7.54 -19.38 21.28
CA ASP A 172 -8.04 -20.19 22.38
C ASP A 172 -7.92 -21.66 21.96
N VAL A 173 -7.00 -22.38 22.58
CA VAL A 173 -6.87 -23.83 22.41
C VAL A 173 -7.78 -24.48 23.43
N PHE A 174 -8.89 -25.05 22.99
CA PHE A 174 -9.71 -25.91 23.82
C PHE A 174 -8.94 -27.22 24.05
N ALA A 175 -8.80 -27.64 25.31
CA ALA A 175 -8.23 -28.94 25.62
C ALA A 175 -9.09 -30.04 24.96
N GLU A 176 -8.44 -31.08 24.44
CA GLU A 176 -9.13 -32.32 24.08
C GLU A 176 -9.88 -32.81 25.31
N SER A 177 -11.16 -33.19 25.15
CA SER A 177 -11.85 -33.96 26.18
C SER A 177 -11.09 -35.28 26.36
N ASP A 178 -10.94 -35.76 27.59
CA ASP A 178 -10.44 -37.11 27.91
C ASP A 178 -11.38 -38.24 27.40
N GLU A 179 -12.25 -37.94 26.43
CA GLU A 179 -13.07 -38.93 25.78
C GLU A 179 -12.14 -39.88 25.02
N GLY A 180 -12.18 -41.15 25.43
CA GLY A 180 -11.24 -42.18 25.00
C GLY A 180 -11.22 -42.41 23.49
N ALA A 181 -10.40 -43.39 23.09
CA ALA A 181 -10.06 -43.69 21.69
C ALA A 181 -11.18 -43.35 20.69
N PRO A 182 -10.89 -42.56 19.64
CA PRO A 182 -11.90 -42.16 18.68
C PRO A 182 -12.63 -43.40 18.18
N PRO A 183 -13.97 -43.34 18.03
CA PRO A 183 -14.73 -44.47 17.52
C PRO A 183 -14.08 -44.94 16.20
N PRO A 184 -14.09 -46.26 15.91
CA PRO A 184 -13.58 -46.78 14.65
C PRO A 184 -14.15 -45.95 13.50
N LEU A 185 -13.32 -45.64 12.49
CA LEU A 185 -13.70 -44.85 11.32
C LEU A 185 -15.14 -45.20 10.91
N ALA A 186 -16.09 -44.34 11.25
CA ALA A 186 -17.49 -44.71 11.12
C ALA A 186 -17.78 -44.87 9.62
N ALA A 187 -18.36 -46.00 9.23
CA ALA A 187 -18.87 -46.16 7.86
C ALA A 187 -20.06 -45.22 7.57
N ALA A 188 -20.53 -44.48 8.59
CA ALA A 188 -21.66 -43.57 8.54
C ALA A 188 -21.19 -42.12 8.68
N THR A 189 -21.92 -41.21 8.04
CA THR A 189 -21.73 -39.77 8.14
C THR A 189 -21.97 -39.29 9.57
N GLU A 190 -21.14 -38.37 10.05
CA GLU A 190 -21.27 -37.78 11.37
C GLU A 190 -22.51 -36.88 11.47
N ALA A 191 -23.15 -36.84 12.64
CA ALA A 191 -24.43 -36.15 12.83
C ALA A 191 -24.37 -34.65 12.46
N ASN A 192 -23.24 -33.99 12.73
CA ASN A 192 -23.02 -32.59 12.36
C ASN A 192 -22.96 -32.37 10.85
N ILE A 193 -22.57 -33.38 10.07
CA ILE A 193 -22.54 -33.34 8.61
C ILE A 193 -23.93 -33.65 8.05
N ASP A 194 -24.64 -34.63 8.62
CA ASP A 194 -26.01 -34.99 8.19
C ASP A 194 -26.96 -33.79 8.22
N VAL A 195 -26.92 -32.99 9.29
CA VAL A 195 -27.81 -31.83 9.44
C VAL A 195 -27.55 -30.71 8.44
N THR A 196 -26.38 -30.68 7.78
CA THR A 196 -26.08 -29.68 6.74
C THR A 196 -26.78 -29.98 5.40
N GLY A 197 -27.27 -31.21 5.22
CA GLY A 197 -27.79 -31.69 3.94
C GLY A 197 -26.71 -32.08 2.92
N ALA A 198 -25.42 -32.05 3.30
CA ALA A 198 -24.33 -32.49 2.43
C ALA A 198 -24.53 -33.91 1.84
N PRO A 199 -25.03 -34.93 2.58
CA PRO A 199 -25.29 -36.25 2.01
C PRO A 199 -26.27 -36.26 0.84
N THR A 200 -27.22 -35.31 0.81
CA THR A 200 -28.16 -35.18 -0.31
C THR A 200 -27.45 -34.70 -1.57
N LEU A 201 -26.51 -33.78 -1.45
CA LEU A 201 -25.70 -33.30 -2.58
C LEU A 201 -24.73 -34.38 -3.09
N TRP A 202 -24.13 -35.16 -2.18
CA TRP A 202 -23.27 -36.29 -2.55
C TRP A 202 -24.03 -37.35 -3.36
N LYS A 203 -25.29 -37.64 -3.00
CA LYS A 203 -26.17 -38.54 -3.79
C LYS A 203 -26.47 -38.00 -5.19
N LEU A 204 -26.35 -36.70 -5.41
CA LEU A 204 -26.48 -36.05 -6.72
C LEU A 204 -25.12 -35.94 -7.46
N GLY A 205 -24.04 -36.48 -6.90
CA GLY A 205 -22.68 -36.40 -7.46
C GLY A 205 -21.98 -35.07 -7.21
N ILE A 206 -22.50 -34.21 -6.33
CA ILE A 206 -21.92 -32.92 -5.97
C ILE A 206 -21.18 -33.08 -4.65
N ASP A 207 -19.89 -33.42 -4.71
CA ASP A 207 -19.06 -33.78 -3.54
C ASP A 207 -17.82 -32.90 -3.33
N GLY A 208 -17.65 -31.86 -4.16
CA GLY A 208 -16.49 -30.97 -4.11
C GLY A 208 -15.27 -31.49 -4.88
N SER A 209 -15.41 -32.55 -5.68
CA SER A 209 -14.40 -32.95 -6.66
C SER A 209 -13.93 -31.76 -7.53
N ASP A 210 -12.65 -31.78 -7.91
CA ASP A 210 -11.98 -30.73 -8.67
C ASP A 210 -11.98 -29.32 -8.03
N THR A 211 -12.30 -29.22 -6.74
CA THR A 211 -12.28 -27.97 -5.97
C THR A 211 -11.17 -28.00 -4.92
N LEU A 212 -10.52 -26.84 -4.71
CA LEU A 212 -9.54 -26.64 -3.63
C LEU A 212 -10.15 -25.75 -2.54
N ALA A 213 -10.15 -26.23 -1.30
CA ALA A 213 -10.49 -25.44 -0.12
C ALA A 213 -9.20 -24.99 0.58
N ALA A 214 -9.03 -23.66 0.73
CA ALA A 214 -7.94 -23.10 1.52
C ALA A 214 -8.39 -22.94 2.98
N PHE A 215 -7.59 -23.44 3.91
CA PHE A 215 -7.87 -23.37 5.34
C PHE A 215 -6.75 -22.59 6.05
N GLN A 216 -7.13 -21.59 6.84
CA GLN A 216 -6.21 -20.85 7.70
C GLN A 216 -6.46 -21.28 9.15
N GLY A 217 -5.58 -22.12 9.69
CA GLY A 217 -5.61 -22.60 11.07
C GLY A 217 -4.20 -22.83 11.59
N SER A 218 -4.04 -23.72 12.57
CA SER A 218 -2.73 -24.07 13.15
C SER A 218 -1.87 -24.97 12.26
N GLY A 219 -2.41 -25.45 11.15
CA GLY A 219 -1.81 -26.44 10.26
C GLY A 219 -2.66 -27.70 10.14
N ALA A 220 -2.12 -28.75 9.54
CA ALA A 220 -2.77 -30.05 9.42
C ALA A 220 -1.74 -31.18 9.55
N ASP A 221 -2.12 -32.32 10.12
CA ASP A 221 -1.32 -33.54 10.02
C ASP A 221 -1.42 -34.11 8.60
N VAL A 222 -0.42 -33.80 7.78
CA VAL A 222 -0.37 -34.18 6.36
C VAL A 222 -0.33 -35.68 6.13
N ASN A 223 -0.01 -36.48 7.15
CA ASN A 223 0.05 -37.94 7.05
C ASN A 223 -1.24 -38.63 7.52
N HIS A 224 -2.26 -37.86 7.95
CA HIS A 224 -3.48 -38.43 8.47
C HIS A 224 -4.24 -39.23 7.38
N PRO A 225 -4.61 -40.51 7.63
CA PRO A 225 -5.14 -41.40 6.60
C PRO A 225 -6.44 -40.92 5.95
N ALA A 226 -7.23 -40.11 6.66
CA ALA A 226 -8.52 -39.62 6.14
C ALA A 226 -8.39 -38.50 5.08
N PHE A 227 -7.30 -37.73 5.06
CA PHE A 227 -7.19 -36.58 4.14
C PHE A 227 -5.81 -36.35 3.52
N GLY A 228 -4.75 -37.04 3.96
CA GLY A 228 -3.38 -36.82 3.47
C GLY A 228 -3.25 -36.89 1.94
N ILE A 229 -3.95 -37.83 1.28
CA ILE A 229 -3.96 -37.96 -0.20
C ILE A 229 -4.63 -36.77 -0.92
N ARG A 230 -5.50 -36.03 -0.22
CA ARG A 230 -6.24 -34.86 -0.74
C ARG A 230 -5.55 -33.54 -0.41
N TYR A 231 -4.58 -33.55 0.49
CA TYR A 231 -3.79 -32.37 0.81
C TYR A 231 -3.00 -31.89 -0.40
N ARG A 232 -2.93 -30.57 -0.61
CA ARG A 232 -2.31 -29.95 -1.79
C ARG A 232 -1.23 -28.93 -1.47
N GLY A 233 -0.96 -28.61 -0.20
CA GLY A 233 0.16 -27.73 0.15
C GLY A 233 0.18 -27.22 1.58
N LEU A 234 1.40 -26.86 2.01
CA LEU A 234 1.82 -26.28 3.29
C LEU A 234 1.66 -24.75 3.30
#